data_AF-A0A0R3ME32-F1
#
_entry.id   AF-A0A0R3ME32-F1
#
_cell.length_a   1.000
_cell.length_b   1.000
_cell.length_c   1.000
_cell.angle_alpha   90.00
_cell.angle_beta   90.00
_cell.angle_gamma   90.00
#
_symmetry.space_group_name_H-M   'P 1'
#
loop_
_entity.id
_entity.type
_entity.pdbx_description
1 polymer ?
#
loop_
_entity_poly.entity_id
_entity_poly.type
_entity_poly.pdbx_seq_one_letter_code
_entity_poly.pdbx_strand_id
1 'polypeptide(L)'
;MSGLKVYVADRKHLGALLLQATGSADHLEGLRSLADTKGMRLEVHGLHKGRTVIAAKEEDIYRAPGLPFIEPELCDGRSEIERALRGKLPKLVSIIPIEGTF
;
A
#
# COMPACT_ATOMS: atom_id res chain seq x y z
N MET A 1 -7.00 12.19 23.74
CA MET A 1 -8.21 11.52 23.23
C MET A 1 -8.17 11.56 21.71
N SER A 2 -7.91 10.42 21.05
CA SER A 2 -8.08 10.34 19.59
C SER A 2 -9.56 10.14 19.29
N GLY A 3 -10.20 11.15 18.70
CA GLY A 3 -11.57 11.03 18.20
C GLY A 3 -11.63 10.14 16.94
N LEU A 4 -12.84 9.77 16.54
CA LEU A 4 -13.08 9.10 15.27
C LEU A 4 -12.63 10.01 14.11
N LYS A 5 -11.80 9.48 13.20
CA LYS A 5 -11.41 10.15 11.95
C LYS A 5 -12.23 9.58 10.80
N VAL A 6 -12.83 10.47 10.01
CA VAL A 6 -13.60 10.11 8.80
C VAL A 6 -12.91 10.74 7.60
N TYR A 7 -12.71 9.92 6.56
CA TYR A 7 -12.08 10.30 5.30
C TYR A 7 -13.11 10.20 4.18
N VAL A 8 -13.12 11.15 3.25
CA VAL A 8 -14.06 11.19 2.12
C VAL A 8 -13.29 11.34 0.81
N ALA A 9 -13.59 10.51 -0.17
CA ALA A 9 -13.05 10.57 -1.53
C ALA A 9 -14.13 10.22 -2.56
N ASP A 10 -13.97 10.70 -3.78
CA ASP A 10 -14.66 10.13 -4.93
C ASP A 10 -14.09 8.74 -5.28
N ARG A 11 -14.80 8.01 -6.15
CA ARG A 11 -14.44 6.64 -6.53
C ARG A 11 -13.03 6.50 -7.10
N LYS A 12 -12.49 7.54 -7.76
CA LYS A 12 -11.16 7.47 -8.40
C LYS A 12 -10.05 7.53 -7.36
N HIS A 13 -10.23 8.32 -6.30
CA HIS A 13 -9.21 8.54 -5.28
C HIS A 13 -9.36 7.64 -4.05
N LEU A 14 -10.42 6.84 -3.97
CA LEU A 14 -10.71 5.97 -2.83
C LEU A 14 -9.55 5.03 -2.49
N GLY A 15 -8.89 4.43 -3.48
CA GLY A 15 -7.77 3.49 -3.24
C GLY A 15 -6.56 4.16 -2.60
N ALA A 16 -6.13 5.30 -3.14
CA ALA A 16 -5.06 6.10 -2.57
C ALA A 16 -5.38 6.55 -1.14
N LEU A 17 -6.61 6.99 -0.89
CA LEU A 17 -7.04 7.44 0.43
C LEU A 17 -7.11 6.27 1.44
N LEU A 18 -7.59 5.10 0.99
CA LEU A 18 -7.62 3.89 1.81
C LEU A 18 -6.21 3.51 2.24
N LEU A 19 -5.27 3.42 1.30
CA LEU A 19 -3.86 3.14 1.57
C LEU A 19 -3.26 4.11 2.60
N GLN A 20 -3.53 5.41 2.47
CA GLN A 20 -3.06 6.41 3.44
C GLN A 20 -3.73 6.29 4.82
N ALA A 21 -4.96 5.79 4.87
CA ALA A 21 -5.72 5.63 6.11
C ALA A 21 -5.40 4.34 6.86
N THR A 22 -5.02 3.27 6.14
CA THR A 22 -4.77 1.94 6.70
C THR A 22 -3.29 1.58 6.79
N GLY A 23 -2.45 2.19 5.96
CA GLY A 23 -1.01 1.95 5.96
C GLY A 23 -0.33 2.45 7.23
N SER A 24 0.66 1.71 7.71
CA SER A 24 1.55 2.20 8.77
C SER A 24 2.43 3.35 8.25
N ALA A 25 2.92 4.19 9.16
CA ALA A 25 3.81 5.30 8.78
C ALA A 25 5.04 4.80 8.01
N ASP A 26 5.67 3.73 8.52
CA ASP A 26 6.85 3.10 7.93
C ASP A 26 6.56 2.51 6.55
N HIS A 27 5.40 1.86 6.37
CA HIS A 27 4.98 1.34 5.06
C HIS A 27 4.83 2.45 4.02
N LEU A 28 4.17 3.55 4.40
CA LEU A 28 3.95 4.70 3.52
C LEU A 28 5.27 5.41 3.19
N GLU A 29 6.20 5.50 4.14
CA GLU A 29 7.54 6.05 3.91
C GLU A 29 8.37 5.16 2.96
N GLY A 30 8.32 3.84 3.13
CA GLY A 30 8.95 2.90 2.21
C GLY A 30 8.43 3.01 0.78
N LEU A 31 7.10 3.13 0.61
CA LEU A 31 6.48 3.35 -0.70
C LEU A 31 6.87 4.70 -1.33
N ARG A 32 6.90 5.78 -0.54
CA ARG A 32 7.34 7.10 -1.01
C ARG A 32 8.80 7.06 -1.45
N SER A 33 9.67 6.47 -0.64
CA SER A 33 11.09 6.31 -0.96
C SER A 33 11.28 5.54 -2.27
N LEU A 34 10.57 4.43 -2.45
CA LEU A 34 10.60 3.66 -3.69
C LEU A 34 10.11 4.49 -4.88
N ALA A 35 8.97 5.18 -4.74
CA ALA A 35 8.42 6.04 -5.78
C ALA A 35 9.41 7.14 -6.20
N ASP A 36 10.07 7.79 -5.23
CA ASP A 36 11.05 8.84 -5.47
C ASP A 36 12.25 8.32 -6.28
N THR A 37 12.76 7.12 -5.98
CA THR A 37 13.84 6.49 -6.77
C THR A 37 13.45 6.25 -8.23
N LYS A 38 12.15 6.23 -8.53
CA LYS A 38 11.60 6.03 -9.88
C LYS A 38 11.08 7.34 -10.51
N GLY A 39 11.35 8.49 -9.89
CA GLY A 39 10.89 9.80 -10.37
C GLY A 39 9.37 9.99 -10.28
N MET A 40 8.74 9.34 -9.30
CA MET A 40 7.32 9.41 -8.99
C MET A 40 7.13 9.94 -7.57
N ARG A 41 5.93 10.44 -7.24
CA ARG A 41 5.62 10.94 -5.89
C ARG A 41 4.28 10.40 -5.40
N LEU A 42 4.27 9.74 -4.25
CA LEU A 42 3.05 9.24 -3.63
C LEU A 42 2.44 10.30 -2.71
N GLU A 43 1.24 10.75 -3.05
CA GLU A 43 0.46 11.74 -2.31
C GLU A 43 -0.90 11.17 -1.87
N VAL A 44 -1.71 12.00 -1.19
CA VAL A 44 -3.03 11.61 -0.68
C VAL A 44 -3.98 11.17 -1.79
N HIS A 45 -3.84 11.74 -3.00
CA HIS A 45 -4.74 11.48 -4.11
C HIS A 45 -4.23 10.41 -5.08
N GLY A 46 -3.03 9.88 -4.84
CA GLY A 46 -2.45 8.82 -5.65
C GLY A 46 -0.97 9.04 -5.95
N LEU A 47 -0.48 8.29 -6.93
CA LEU A 47 0.88 8.36 -7.41
C LEU A 47 0.97 9.32 -8.59
N HIS A 48 1.94 10.23 -8.53
CA HIS A 48 2.17 11.27 -9.52
C HIS A 48 3.46 11.05 -10.28
N LYS A 49 3.48 11.45 -11.55
CA LYS A 49 4.70 11.67 -12.34
C LYS A 49 4.67 13.07 -12.93
N GLY A 50 5.54 13.95 -12.43
CA GLY A 50 5.42 15.39 -12.69
C GLY A 50 4.09 15.93 -12.15
N ARG A 51 3.26 16.50 -13.03
CA ARG A 51 1.95 17.10 -12.66
C ARG A 51 0.77 16.15 -12.83
N THR A 52 1.00 14.94 -13.32
CA THR A 52 -0.06 14.01 -13.71
C THR A 52 -0.22 12.91 -12.67
N VAL A 53 -1.46 12.63 -12.26
CA VAL A 53 -1.82 11.42 -11.49
C VAL A 53 -1.77 10.23 -12.44
N ILE A 54 -0.88 9.26 -12.17
CA ILE A 54 -0.69 8.06 -13.00
C ILE A 54 -1.35 6.82 -12.41
N ALA A 55 -1.63 6.82 -11.10
CA ALA A 55 -2.34 5.75 -10.42
C ALA A 55 -3.06 6.29 -9.18
N ALA A 56 -4.30 5.85 -8.95
CA ALA A 56 -5.10 6.24 -7.78
C ALA A 56 -5.82 5.06 -7.11
N LYS A 57 -5.82 3.89 -7.77
CA LYS A 57 -6.18 2.62 -7.14
C LYS A 57 -4.95 2.05 -6.45
N GLU A 58 -5.16 1.41 -5.30
CA GLU A 58 -4.10 0.87 -4.47
C GLU A 58 -3.21 -0.14 -5.23
N GLU A 59 -3.80 -1.11 -5.93
CA GLU A 59 -3.06 -2.04 -6.77
C GLU A 59 -2.19 -1.35 -7.84
N ASP A 60 -2.70 -0.29 -8.47
CA ASP A 60 -1.98 0.44 -9.51
C ASP A 60 -0.84 1.27 -8.90
N ILE A 61 -1.00 1.76 -7.67
CA ILE A 61 0.05 2.47 -6.92
C ILE A 61 1.23 1.55 -6.63
N TYR A 62 0.99 0.28 -6.32
CA TYR A 62 2.05 -0.72 -6.17
C TYR A 62 2.69 -1.11 -7.51
N ARG A 63 1.87 -1.36 -8.54
CA ARG A 63 2.36 -1.82 -9.85
C ARG A 63 3.21 -0.79 -10.57
N ALA A 64 2.88 0.49 -10.48
CA ALA A 64 3.57 1.57 -11.19
C ALA A 64 5.10 1.64 -10.90
N PRO A 65 5.59 1.55 -9.64
CA PRO A 65 7.01 1.42 -9.33
C PRO A 65 7.59 0.00 -9.49
N GLY A 66 6.79 -0.97 -9.95
CA GLY A 66 7.22 -2.36 -10.17
C GLY A 66 7.08 -3.26 -8.95
N LEU A 67 6.18 -2.93 -8.01
CA LEU A 67 5.88 -3.75 -6.85
C LEU A 67 4.67 -4.65 -7.12
N PRO A 68 4.68 -5.92 -6.68
CA PRO A 68 3.43 -6.66 -6.54
C PRO A 68 2.52 -5.98 -5.52
N PHE A 69 1.22 -6.25 -5.60
CA PHE A 69 0.28 -5.86 -4.55
C PHE A 69 0.72 -6.49 -3.22
N ILE A 70 0.75 -5.69 -2.15
CA ILE A 70 1.07 -6.15 -0.81
C ILE A 70 -0.24 -6.16 -0.02
N GLU A 71 -0.65 -7.35 0.40
CA GLU A 71 -1.83 -7.53 1.24
C GLU A 71 -1.67 -6.73 2.55
N PRO A 72 -2.73 -6.07 3.07
CA PRO A 72 -2.65 -5.24 4.27
C PRO A 72 -2.02 -5.94 5.49
N GLU A 73 -2.24 -7.25 5.65
CA GLU A 73 -1.68 -8.08 6.73
C GLU A 73 -0.15 -8.20 6.67
N LEU A 74 0.46 -7.87 5.53
CA LEU A 74 1.91 -7.91 5.30
C LEU A 74 2.58 -6.53 5.41
N CYS A 75 1.81 -5.46 5.59
CA CYS A 75 2.29 -4.09 5.71
C CYS A 75 2.88 -3.80 7.11
N ASP A 76 3.93 -4.54 7.48
CA ASP A 76 4.57 -4.47 8.80
C ASP A 76 5.58 -3.33 8.96
N GLY A 77 5.90 -2.61 7.87
CA GLY A 77 6.79 -1.46 7.87
C GLY A 77 8.28 -1.77 8.01
N ARG A 78 8.68 -3.05 7.98
CA ARG A 78 10.08 -3.45 8.28
C ARG A 78 10.88 -3.77 7.04
N SER A 79 10.33 -4.58 6.14
CA SER A 79 11.08 -5.15 5.00
C SER A 79 10.18 -5.68 3.88
N GLU A 80 8.87 -5.54 4.00
CA GLU A 80 7.87 -6.01 3.06
C GLU A 80 8.09 -5.43 1.66
N ILE A 81 8.48 -4.16 1.54
CA ILE A 81 8.78 -3.52 0.25
C ILE A 81 9.98 -4.20 -0.43
N GLU A 82 11.07 -4.42 0.29
CA GLU A 82 12.24 -5.11 -0.25
C GLU A 82 11.97 -6.58 -0.57
N ARG A 83 11.14 -7.25 0.24
CA ARG A 83 10.73 -8.63 0.02
C ARG A 83 9.84 -8.71 -1.21
N ALA A 84 8.90 -7.79 -1.37
CA ALA A 84 8.04 -7.68 -2.54
C ALA A 84 8.84 -7.45 -3.83
N LEU A 85 9.82 -6.55 -3.82
CA LEU A 85 10.73 -6.33 -4.96
C LEU A 85 11.52 -7.60 -5.34
N ARG A 86 11.86 -8.44 -4.36
CA ARG A 86 12.58 -9.71 -4.58
C ARG A 86 11.66 -10.90 -4.85
N GLY A 87 10.34 -10.73 -4.86
CA GLY A 87 9.38 -11.82 -4.97
C GLY A 87 9.39 -12.79 -3.77
N LYS A 88 9.74 -12.30 -2.58
CA LYS A 88 9.89 -13.06 -1.32
C LYS A 88 8.84 -12.71 -0.26
N LEU A 89 7.67 -12.22 -0.67
CA LEU A 89 6.54 -12.08 0.23
C LEU A 89 6.10 -13.47 0.72
N PRO A 90 5.71 -13.60 2.00
CA PRO A 90 5.25 -14.87 2.51
C PRO A 90 3.85 -15.15 1.95
N LYS A 91 3.52 -16.43 1.77
CA LYS A 91 2.16 -16.80 1.40
C LYS A 91 1.27 -16.67 2.63
N LEU A 92 0.21 -15.85 2.55
CA LEU A 92 -0.80 -15.79 3.60
C LEU A 92 -1.55 -17.12 3.65
N VAL A 93 -1.78 -17.60 4.87
CA VAL A 93 -2.77 -18.65 5.12
C VAL A 93 -4.15 -18.02 5.02
N SER A 94 -5.01 -18.59 4.19
CA SER A 94 -6.40 -18.14 4.09
C SER A 94 -7.22 -18.73 5.24
N ILE A 95 -8.32 -18.07 5.60
CA ILE A 95 -9.32 -18.62 6.53
C ILE A 95 -10.06 -19.75 5.81
N ILE A 96 -9.44 -20.92 5.81
CA ILE A 96 -10.08 -22.21 5.61
C ILE A 96 -10.49 -22.76 6.98
N PRO A 97 -11.54 -23.60 7.09
CA PRO A 97 -11.92 -24.20 8.36
C PRO A 97 -10.70 -24.89 8.96
N ILE A 98 -10.24 -24.39 10.11
CA ILE A 98 -9.09 -24.96 10.82
C ILE A 98 -9.64 -26.21 11.50
N GLU A 99 -9.42 -27.38 10.91
CA GLU A 99 -9.72 -28.66 11.56
C GLU A 99 -8.65 -28.93 12.62
N GLY A 100 -8.81 -28.34 13.81
CA GLY A 100 -7.96 -28.67 14.95
C GLY A 100 -8.04 -27.66 16.08
N THR A 101 -8.57 -28.10 17.23
CA THR A 101 -8.26 -27.56 18.55
C THR A 101 -7.18 -28.43 19.19
N PHE A 102 -6.23 -27.77 19.88
CA PHE A 102 -5.08 -28.35 20.59
C PHE A 102 -5.44 -29.48 21.56
#